data_AF-A0A5K1BWY1-F1
#
_entry.id   AF-A0A5K1BWY1-F1
#
_cell.length_a   1.000
_cell.length_b   1.000
_cell.length_c   1.000
_cell.angle_alpha   90.00
_cell.angle_beta   90.00
_cell.angle_gamma   90.00
#
_symmetry.space_group_name_H-M   'P 1'
#
loop_
_entity.id
_entity.type
_entity.pdbx_description
1 polymer ?
#
loop_
_entity_poly.entity_id
_entity_poly.type
_entity_poly.pdbx_seq_one_letter_code
_entity_poly.pdbx_strand_id
1 'polypeptide(L)'
;MTSCAVPISSFLSCCEISSSMSTFKPFLLRPKASVSLSSMAAKGSSATSIVPAIIIGGGRIGQMLQSNGTGEDILIRRGQKVPADFRGPIFVCTRNDDLDAVLEATPEARWS
;
A
#
# COMPACT_ATOMS: atom_id res chain seq x y z
N MET A 1 -41.84 42.05 22.15
CA MET A 1 -40.88 42.41 23.21
C MET A 1 -40.29 41.09 23.67
N THR A 2 -39.06 40.64 23.43
CA THR A 2 -37.74 41.16 23.00
C THR A 2 -36.98 39.89 22.57
N SER A 3 -36.57 39.72 21.32
CA SER A 3 -35.21 40.02 20.82
C SER A 3 -34.09 39.85 21.86
N CYS A 4 -33.26 38.82 21.71
CA CYS A 4 -31.84 38.83 22.07
C CYS A 4 -31.09 37.89 21.10
N ALA A 5 -30.57 38.47 20.03
CA ALA A 5 -29.41 37.94 19.31
C ALA A 5 -28.12 38.29 20.08
N VAL A 6 -26.95 38.04 19.44
CA VAL A 6 -25.54 38.43 19.76
C VAL A 6 -24.69 37.47 20.66
N PRO A 7 -23.34 37.40 20.47
CA PRO A 7 -22.62 36.23 19.92
C PRO A 7 -21.24 35.97 20.61
N ILE A 8 -20.30 35.32 19.90
CA ILE A 8 -18.81 35.43 19.97
C ILE A 8 -18.06 34.53 20.96
N SER A 9 -17.11 33.79 20.35
CA SER A 9 -15.84 33.25 20.87
C SER A 9 -15.83 32.09 21.85
N SER A 10 -15.24 30.98 21.39
CA SER A 10 -14.18 30.22 22.09
C SER A 10 -13.58 29.28 21.02
N PHE A 11 -12.57 29.72 20.25
CA PHE A 11 -11.15 29.59 20.55
C PHE A 11 -10.70 28.15 20.90
N LEU A 12 -9.82 27.65 20.03
CA LEU A 12 -8.69 26.78 20.35
C LEU A 12 -8.98 25.38 20.93
N SER A 13 -8.86 24.38 20.06
CA SER A 13 -8.20 23.12 20.41
C SER A 13 -7.47 22.65 19.13
N CYS A 14 -6.33 23.24 18.80
CA CYS A 14 -5.00 22.73 19.17
C CYS A 14 -4.97 21.20 18.96
N CYS A 15 -4.66 20.71 17.77
CA CYS A 15 -3.28 20.57 17.28
C CYS A 15 -2.37 19.89 18.33
N GLU A 16 -2.65 18.62 18.64
CA GLU A 16 -1.66 17.68 19.18
C GLU A 16 -1.25 16.71 18.06
N ILE A 17 -0.44 17.22 17.12
CA ILE A 17 0.51 16.37 16.41
C ILE A 17 1.64 16.18 17.41
N SER A 18 1.61 15.03 18.10
CA SER A 18 2.59 14.65 19.09
C SER A 18 4.00 14.73 18.49
N SER A 19 4.75 15.64 19.08
CA SER A 19 6.17 15.90 18.89
C SER A 19 7.00 14.65 19.15
N SER A 20 7.65 14.14 18.11
CA SER A 20 8.95 13.49 18.30
C SER A 20 9.91 13.94 17.21
N MET A 21 10.23 15.24 17.27
CA MET A 21 11.46 15.80 16.72
C MET A 21 12.65 15.14 17.44
N SER A 22 13.11 14.03 16.90
CA SER A 22 14.42 13.49 17.24
C SER A 22 15.46 14.23 16.40
N THR A 23 16.34 14.92 17.11
CA THR A 23 17.48 15.71 16.64
C THR A 23 18.35 14.89 15.69
N PHE A 24 18.13 15.04 14.38
CA PHE A 24 19.04 14.52 13.36
C PHE A 24 20.31 15.39 13.36
N LYS A 25 21.36 14.89 14.01
CA LYS A 25 22.70 15.45 13.94
C LYS A 25 23.23 15.27 12.50
N PRO A 26 23.65 16.32 11.80
CA PRO A 26 24.30 16.15 10.50
C PRO A 26 25.66 15.49 10.72
N PHE A 27 25.72 14.19 10.44
CA PHE A 27 26.98 13.45 10.36
C PHE A 27 27.72 13.96 9.12
N LEU A 28 28.76 14.78 9.35
CA LEU A 28 29.69 15.26 8.34
C LEU A 28 30.35 14.07 7.62
N LEU A 29 29.79 13.69 6.47
CA LEU A 29 30.38 12.68 5.59
C LEU A 29 31.23 13.34 4.51
N ARG A 30 32.50 12.96 4.54
CA ARG A 30 33.56 13.33 3.60
C ARG A 30 33.20 12.82 2.19
N PRO A 31 33.14 13.66 1.15
CA PRO A 31 32.86 13.19 -0.20
C PRO A 31 34.14 12.61 -0.81
N LYS A 32 34.17 11.29 -1.06
CA LYS A 32 35.19 10.66 -1.91
C LYS A 32 34.63 9.41 -2.57
N ALA A 33 34.15 9.55 -3.81
CA ALA A 33 34.38 8.66 -4.95
C ALA A 33 33.42 9.01 -6.09
N SER A 34 33.99 9.44 -7.21
CA SER A 34 33.36 9.46 -8.53
C SER A 34 33.02 8.02 -8.94
N VAL A 35 31.76 7.73 -9.21
CA VAL A 35 31.34 6.48 -9.86
C VAL A 35 30.66 6.81 -11.17
N SER A 36 31.29 6.30 -12.24
CA SER A 36 30.91 6.45 -13.64
C SER A 36 29.51 5.87 -13.90
N LEU A 37 28.60 6.69 -14.45
CA LEU A 37 27.27 6.29 -14.87
C LEU A 37 27.38 5.41 -16.13
N SER A 38 27.35 4.08 -15.95
CA SER A 38 27.18 3.16 -17.07
C SER A 38 25.68 3.00 -17.35
N SER A 39 25.26 3.45 -18.53
CA SER A 39 23.89 3.40 -19.05
C SER A 39 23.39 1.95 -19.15
N MET A 40 22.48 1.57 -18.24
CA MET A 40 21.75 0.31 -18.38
C MET A 40 20.62 0.50 -19.40
N ALA A 41 20.70 -0.28 -20.48
CA ALA A 41 19.74 -0.33 -21.56
C ALA A 41 18.31 -0.57 -21.03
N ALA A 42 17.40 0.33 -21.40
CA ALA A 42 15.96 0.16 -21.18
C ALA A 42 15.47 -1.07 -21.95
N LYS A 43 15.16 -2.14 -21.22
CA LYS A 43 14.58 -3.37 -21.77
C LYS A 43 13.11 -3.08 -22.10
N GLY A 44 12.72 -3.36 -23.34
CA GLY A 44 11.46 -2.93 -23.96
C GLY A 44 10.21 -3.24 -23.13
N SER A 45 9.33 -2.24 -23.06
CA SER A 45 7.96 -2.38 -22.54
C SER A 45 7.16 -3.24 -23.52
N SER A 46 7.07 -4.54 -23.25
CA SER A 46 6.12 -5.41 -23.95
C SER A 46 4.72 -4.94 -23.59
N ALA A 47 3.90 -4.62 -24.60
CA ALA A 47 2.49 -4.28 -24.43
C ALA A 47 1.75 -5.50 -23.88
N THR A 48 1.80 -5.66 -22.56
CA THR A 48 1.23 -6.78 -21.83
C THR A 48 -0.15 -6.32 -21.39
N SER A 49 -1.20 -6.95 -21.92
CA SER A 49 -2.57 -6.70 -21.44
C SER A 49 -2.63 -7.06 -19.96
N ILE A 50 -2.86 -6.06 -19.12
CA ILE A 50 -2.98 -6.25 -17.67
C ILE A 50 -4.34 -6.92 -17.41
N VAL A 51 -4.30 -8.19 -17.05
CA VAL A 51 -5.49 -8.94 -16.61
C VAL A 51 -5.72 -8.61 -15.14
N PRO A 52 -6.97 -8.34 -14.72
CA PRO A 52 -7.26 -8.06 -13.32
C PRO A 52 -6.87 -9.26 -12.45
N ALA A 53 -6.27 -8.98 -11.30
CA ALA A 53 -5.74 -9.98 -10.38
C ALA A 53 -6.38 -9.90 -8.99
N ILE A 54 -6.25 -10.99 -8.24
CA ILE A 54 -6.54 -11.00 -6.80
C ILE A 54 -5.24 -10.77 -6.06
N ILE A 55 -5.21 -9.80 -5.16
CA ILE A 55 -4.04 -9.48 -4.34
C ILE A 55 -4.38 -9.77 -2.89
N ILE A 56 -3.64 -10.68 -2.25
CA ILE A 56 -3.86 -11.07 -0.86
C ILE A 56 -2.80 -10.38 0.01
N GLY A 57 -3.24 -9.58 0.97
CA GLY A 57 -2.39 -8.83 1.89
C GLY A 57 -2.20 -7.37 1.51
N GLY A 58 -2.79 -6.46 2.30
CA GLY A 58 -2.72 -5.00 2.11
C GLY A 58 -1.45 -4.33 2.63
N GLY A 59 -0.32 -5.03 2.64
CA GLY A 59 0.98 -4.49 3.06
C GLY A 59 1.60 -3.59 2.00
N ARG A 60 2.88 -3.26 2.16
CA ARG A 60 3.62 -2.37 1.23
C ARG A 60 3.56 -2.87 -0.21
N ILE A 61 3.79 -4.17 -0.41
CA ILE A 61 3.82 -4.79 -1.75
C ILE A 61 2.41 -4.87 -2.34
N GLY A 62 1.42 -5.33 -1.56
CA GLY A 62 0.05 -5.45 -2.07
C GLY A 62 -0.57 -4.10 -2.44
N GLN A 63 -0.30 -3.05 -1.67
CA GLN A 63 -0.73 -1.69 -2.02
C GLN A 63 -0.05 -1.18 -3.28
N MET A 64 1.26 -1.44 -3.42
CA MET A 64 2.00 -1.06 -4.62
C MET A 64 1.48 -1.78 -5.88
N LEU A 65 1.18 -3.07 -5.77
CA LEU A 65 0.61 -3.83 -6.89
C LEU A 65 -0.77 -3.30 -7.29
N GLN A 66 -1.63 -3.04 -6.30
CA GLN A 66 -2.94 -2.45 -6.55
C GLN A 66 -2.84 -1.06 -7.19
N SER A 67 -1.89 -0.22 -6.75
CA SER A 67 -1.71 1.13 -7.29
C SER A 67 -1.10 1.16 -8.70
N ASN A 68 -0.33 0.12 -9.05
CA ASN A 68 0.30 -0.02 -10.36
C ASN A 68 -0.55 -0.81 -11.37
N GLY A 69 -1.66 -1.39 -10.91
CA GLY A 69 -2.63 -2.10 -11.76
C GLY A 69 -3.62 -1.18 -12.46
N THR A 70 -4.66 -1.78 -13.04
CA THR A 70 -5.75 -1.05 -13.71
C THR A 70 -6.81 -0.54 -12.74
N GLY A 71 -6.68 -0.85 -11.44
CA GLY A 71 -7.68 -0.54 -10.41
C GLY A 71 -8.85 -1.54 -10.36
N GLU A 72 -8.88 -2.52 -11.26
CA GLU A 72 -9.83 -3.62 -11.27
C GLU A 72 -9.38 -4.81 -10.38
N ASP A 73 -8.21 -4.68 -9.76
CA ASP A 73 -7.64 -5.70 -8.88
C ASP A 73 -8.38 -5.77 -7.54
N ILE A 74 -8.68 -7.00 -7.11
CA ILE A 74 -9.37 -7.26 -5.85
C ILE A 74 -8.34 -7.40 -4.74
N LEU A 75 -8.31 -6.45 -3.80
CA LEU A 75 -7.47 -6.54 -2.61
C LEU A 75 -8.20 -7.28 -1.47
N ILE A 76 -7.64 -8.40 -1.05
CA ILE A 76 -8.14 -9.24 0.04
C ILE A 76 -7.26 -9.07 1.26
N ARG A 77 -7.88 -8.74 2.40
CA ARG A 77 -7.21 -8.60 3.70
C ARG A 77 -7.54 -9.79 4.59
N ARG A 78 -6.92 -9.83 5.78
CA ARG A 78 -7.20 -10.85 6.80
C ARG A 78 -8.71 -10.87 7.10
N GLY A 79 -9.28 -12.07 7.12
CA GLY A 79 -10.70 -12.30 7.39
C GLY A 79 -11.63 -12.15 6.19
N GLN A 80 -11.12 -11.81 5.00
CA GLN A 80 -11.90 -11.81 3.76
C GLN A 80 -11.63 -13.08 2.94
N LYS A 81 -12.66 -13.61 2.29
CA LYS A 81 -12.57 -14.81 1.46
C LYS A 81 -12.26 -14.47 0.01
N VAL A 82 -11.58 -15.39 -0.67
CA VAL A 82 -11.29 -15.28 -2.10
C VAL A 82 -12.52 -15.69 -2.91
N PRO A 83 -13.04 -14.83 -3.82
CA PRO A 83 -14.13 -15.20 -4.70
C PRO A 83 -13.67 -16.27 -5.71
N ALA A 84 -14.42 -17.36 -5.81
CA ALA A 84 -14.11 -18.47 -6.72
C ALA A 84 -14.29 -18.09 -8.21
N ASP A 85 -15.20 -17.16 -8.49
CA ASP A 85 -15.65 -16.83 -9.85
C ASP A 85 -14.70 -15.89 -10.61
N PHE A 86 -13.68 -15.38 -9.93
CA PHE A 86 -12.75 -14.43 -10.53
C PHE A 86 -11.78 -15.13 -11.47
N ARG A 87 -11.72 -14.68 -12.72
CA ARG A 87 -10.78 -15.19 -13.73
C ARG A 87 -9.53 -14.33 -13.76
N GLY A 88 -8.54 -14.71 -12.97
CA GLY A 88 -7.26 -14.03 -12.92
C GLY A 88 -6.25 -14.66 -11.95
N PRO A 89 -4.98 -14.25 -12.04
CA PRO A 89 -3.93 -14.72 -11.15
C PRO A 89 -4.17 -14.27 -9.71
N ILE A 90 -3.61 -15.02 -8.75
CA ILE A 90 -3.65 -14.68 -7.33
C ILE A 90 -2.22 -14.34 -6.90
N PHE A 91 -2.03 -13.13 -6.39
CA PHE A 91 -0.78 -12.67 -5.81
C PHE A 91 -0.84 -12.72 -4.30
N VAL A 92 -0.08 -13.64 -3.71
CA VAL A 92 0.04 -13.73 -2.25
C VAL A 92 1.15 -12.78 -1.80
N CYS A 93 0.73 -11.66 -1.21
CA CYS A 93 1.60 -10.59 -0.70
C CYS A 93 1.60 -10.53 0.83
N THR A 94 1.32 -11.66 1.48
CA THR A 94 1.41 -11.86 2.92
C THR A 94 2.77 -12.43 3.32
N ARG A 95 3.01 -12.55 4.62
CA ARG A 95 4.23 -13.18 5.15
C ARG A 95 4.06 -14.71 5.17
N ASN A 96 5.17 -15.46 5.15
CA ASN A 96 5.14 -16.93 5.08
C ASN A 96 4.39 -17.61 6.25
N ASP A 97 4.44 -17.01 7.44
CA ASP A 97 3.71 -17.47 8.63
C ASP A 97 2.19 -17.29 8.52
N ASP A 98 1.71 -16.47 7.59
CA ASP A 98 0.28 -16.26 7.34
C ASP A 98 -0.27 -17.13 6.17
N LEU A 99 0.54 -18.02 5.56
CA LEU A 99 0.12 -18.77 4.37
C LEU A 99 -1.04 -19.74 4.63
N ASP A 100 -1.07 -20.36 5.81
CA ASP A 100 -2.16 -21.29 6.18
C ASP A 100 -3.52 -20.57 6.18
N ALA A 101 -3.57 -19.34 6.70
CA ALA A 101 -4.77 -18.52 6.68
C ALA A 101 -5.19 -18.11 5.25
N VAL A 102 -4.24 -18.01 4.33
CA VAL A 102 -4.51 -17.72 2.91
C VAL A 102 -5.11 -18.94 2.21
N LEU A 103 -4.63 -20.14 2.52
CA LEU A 103 -5.18 -21.39 1.98
C LEU A 103 -6.61 -21.59 2.46
N GLU A 104 -6.90 -21.40 3.74
CA GLU A 104 -8.27 -21.49 4.28
C GLU A 104 -9.24 -20.46 3.66
N ALA A 105 -8.72 -19.28 3.30
CA ALA A 105 -9.50 -18.24 2.64
C ALA A 105 -9.73 -18.51 1.15
N THR A 106 -8.92 -19.38 0.53
CA THR A 106 -8.92 -19.64 -0.91
C THR A 106 -9.57 -21.00 -1.19
N PRO A 107 -10.61 -21.08 -2.04
CA PRO A 107 -11.26 -22.35 -2.35
C PRO A 107 -10.27 -23.35 -2.97
N GLU A 108 -10.32 -24.62 -2.54
CA GLU A 108 -9.40 -25.69 -2.95
C GLU A 108 -9.32 -25.89 -4.46
N ALA A 109 -10.41 -25.65 -5.19
CA ALA A 109 -10.45 -25.76 -6.65
C ALA A 109 -9.42 -24.86 -7.38
N ARG A 110 -8.83 -23.87 -6.70
CA ARG A 110 -7.79 -22.99 -7.26
C ARG A 110 -6.35 -23.47 -7.03
N TRP A 111 -6.10 -24.36 -6.07
CA TRP A 111 -4.74 -24.73 -5.65
C TRP A 111 -4.50 -26.24 -5.50
N SER A 112 -5.53 -27.06 -5.75
CA SER A 112 -5.44 -28.53 -5.85
C SER A 112 -5.01 -29.02 -7.23
#